data_AF-A0ABD6W526-F1
#
_entry.id   AF-A0ABD6W526-F1
#
_cell.length_a   1.000
_cell.length_b   1.000
_cell.length_c   1.000
_cell.angle_alpha   90.00
_cell.angle_beta   90.00
_cell.angle_gamma   90.00
#
_symmetry.space_group_name_H-M   'P 1'
#
loop_
_entity.id
_entity.type
_entity.pdbx_description
1 polymer ?
#
loop_
_entity_poly.entity_id
_entity_poly.type
_entity_poly.pdbx_seq_one_letter_code
_entity_poly.pdbx_strand_id
1 'polypeptide(L)'
;MFYFVTNQFDVNDPVGVEQLKRLTLFSDNQQDAKILVLDDQPDLSQQKDLAQVAANQIQSVFTAIVPHTNATVRVPYTTGDIQTFTQYQARQNGEETAFFDGEQLVMKIRYFTATTGGQAVLHQIRTISYFSEHGDRLRTEEYDLTGNKISTHYFRADGNLRLTVYFQIDGSSLLTIDYDQQGTIHKISYLDRAGQTAEFANWMAFATFALGRTVQNTPGEVIVDHPATSLDELVKLTAITRLTPVVRNEHDAQAVNQVLEQPDLRSKIVQIVIDPKADYATLLADVGIQLLPIAAGDDSVDQPATAPEWDDRQAGQLALIIDDQHAPNFEQLIGALSLVRVKAEQVKLTFFFQRPDSPLKQQLQQQVNQLGLNQLIRIQDEVIQETSALEQSAAFIVPDIANLKDDNVLTALAHGTPIITFTGDPLGGADKGELGILKANQDTFELAGLIQRLITDKDWWTQISQNAQKTAKPLRRLTVWELWRMKLVTAG
;
A
#
# COMPACT_ATOMS: atom_id res chain seq x y z
N MET A 1 0.36 -12.80 -11.09
CA MET A 1 1.60 -12.29 -10.46
C MET A 1 1.64 -10.78 -10.66
N PHE A 2 1.98 -10.04 -9.61
CA PHE A 2 2.17 -8.60 -9.64
C PHE A 2 3.56 -8.21 -9.15
N TYR A 3 4.17 -7.25 -9.82
CA TYR A 3 5.49 -6.72 -9.49
C TYR A 3 5.38 -5.25 -9.15
N PHE A 4 5.40 -4.90 -7.87
CA PHE A 4 5.59 -3.52 -7.42
C PHE A 4 7.06 -3.16 -7.59
N VAL A 5 7.39 -2.28 -8.52
CA VAL A 5 8.77 -1.94 -8.87
C VAL A 5 9.09 -0.55 -8.32
N THR A 6 10.19 -0.47 -7.57
CA THR A 6 10.68 0.76 -6.95
C THR A 6 12.19 0.85 -7.08
N ASN A 7 12.75 2.07 -7.08
CA ASN A 7 14.20 2.24 -7.07
C ASN A 7 14.80 1.75 -5.76
N GLN A 8 14.29 2.24 -4.64
CA GLN A 8 14.67 1.87 -3.29
C GLN A 8 13.43 1.54 -2.47
N PHE A 9 13.62 0.78 -1.40
CA PHE A 9 12.58 0.43 -0.45
C PHE A 9 13.03 0.82 0.96
N ASP A 10 12.31 1.74 1.60
CA ASP A 10 12.46 2.07 3.02
C ASP A 10 11.12 1.84 3.72
N VAL A 11 11.09 0.90 4.66
CA VAL A 11 9.86 0.56 5.37
C VAL A 11 9.31 1.72 6.21
N ASN A 12 10.14 2.71 6.54
CA ASN A 12 9.79 3.81 7.42
C ASN A 12 9.36 5.07 6.67
N ASP A 13 9.60 5.13 5.35
CA ASP A 13 9.16 6.26 4.56
C ASP A 13 7.67 6.11 4.14
N PRO A 14 6.95 7.20 3.84
CA PRO A 14 5.54 7.12 3.48
C PRO A 14 5.24 6.22 2.27
N VAL A 15 6.17 6.12 1.32
CA VAL A 15 5.97 5.31 0.11
C VAL A 15 6.15 3.83 0.41
N GLY A 16 7.16 3.44 1.17
CA GLY A 16 7.41 2.07 1.59
C GLY A 16 6.35 1.54 2.55
N VAL A 17 5.82 2.38 3.45
CA VAL A 17 4.64 2.04 4.25
C VAL A 17 3.44 1.71 3.35
N GLU A 18 3.19 2.54 2.35
CA GLU A 18 2.09 2.36 1.38
C GLU A 18 2.31 1.11 0.50
N GLN A 19 3.54 0.88 0.03
CA GLN A 19 3.93 -0.33 -0.71
C GLN A 19 3.72 -1.59 0.11
N LEU A 20 4.11 -1.59 1.39
CA LEU A 20 3.94 -2.71 2.30
C LEU A 20 2.46 -3.02 2.55
N LYS A 21 1.63 -1.98 2.69
CA LYS A 21 0.17 -2.14 2.80
C LYS A 21 -0.43 -2.77 1.55
N ARG A 22 -0.03 -2.32 0.35
CA ARG A 22 -0.47 -2.96 -0.92
C ARG A 22 0.01 -4.41 -1.02
N LEU A 23 1.27 -4.68 -0.69
CA LEU A 23 1.81 -6.04 -0.68
C LEU A 23 1.01 -6.96 0.27
N THR A 24 0.70 -6.46 1.47
CA THR A 24 -0.11 -7.18 2.46
C THR A 24 -1.54 -7.40 1.96
N LEU A 25 -2.18 -6.38 1.38
CA LEU A 25 -3.52 -6.50 0.81
C LEU A 25 -3.60 -7.61 -0.25
N PHE A 26 -2.62 -7.69 -1.14
CA PHE A 26 -2.58 -8.73 -2.17
C PHE A 26 -2.39 -10.11 -1.53
N SER A 27 -1.50 -10.22 -0.54
CA SER A 27 -1.27 -11.45 0.22
C SER A 27 -2.52 -11.94 0.97
N ASP A 28 -3.22 -11.04 1.67
CA ASP A 28 -4.47 -11.31 2.41
C ASP A 28 -5.57 -11.86 1.47
N ASN A 29 -5.53 -11.49 0.20
CA ASN A 29 -6.47 -11.93 -0.82
C ASN A 29 -5.92 -13.03 -1.75
N GLN A 30 -4.89 -13.76 -1.32
CA GLN A 30 -4.30 -14.89 -2.04
C GLN A 30 -3.80 -14.54 -3.45
N GLN A 31 -3.40 -13.27 -3.66
CA GLN A 31 -2.87 -12.80 -4.91
C GLN A 31 -1.35 -12.68 -4.83
N ASP A 32 -0.64 -13.45 -5.66
CA ASP A 32 0.82 -13.39 -5.70
C ASP A 32 1.31 -12.00 -6.14
N ALA A 33 2.06 -11.36 -5.24
CA ALA A 33 2.70 -10.07 -5.48
C ALA A 33 4.08 -10.00 -4.82
N LYS A 34 4.97 -9.19 -5.42
CA LYS A 34 6.32 -8.93 -4.91
C LYS A 34 6.70 -7.47 -5.10
N ILE A 35 7.48 -6.93 -4.17
CA ILE A 35 8.24 -5.69 -4.36
C ILE A 35 9.61 -6.06 -4.95
N LEU A 36 9.91 -5.48 -6.11
CA LEU A 36 11.21 -5.56 -6.77
C LEU A 36 11.94 -4.22 -6.66
N VAL A 37 13.08 -4.24 -6.00
CA VAL A 37 13.95 -3.07 -5.83
C VAL A 37 14.95 -3.04 -6.99
N LEU A 38 14.94 -1.95 -7.74
CA LEU A 38 15.79 -1.76 -8.92
C LEU A 38 17.23 -1.47 -8.52
N ASP A 39 17.47 -0.61 -7.53
CA ASP A 39 18.81 -0.17 -7.13
C ASP A 39 19.59 -1.28 -6.40
N ASP A 40 20.93 -1.17 -6.44
CA ASP A 40 21.82 -1.95 -5.57
C ASP A 40 21.80 -1.34 -4.16
N GLN A 41 20.71 -1.60 -3.44
CA GLN A 41 20.45 -1.02 -2.13
C GLN A 41 21.17 -1.81 -1.01
N PRO A 42 22.22 -1.25 -0.36
CA PRO A 42 23.06 -2.02 0.57
C PRO A 42 22.38 -2.40 1.90
N ASP A 43 21.36 -1.64 2.29
CA ASP A 43 20.57 -1.87 3.50
C ASP A 43 19.28 -2.66 3.24
N LEU A 44 19.02 -3.11 2.00
CA LEU A 44 17.77 -3.79 1.65
C LEU A 44 17.49 -5.01 2.54
N SER A 45 18.52 -5.79 2.90
CA SER A 45 18.37 -6.92 3.81
C SER A 45 17.84 -6.48 5.18
N GLN A 46 18.29 -5.34 5.71
CA GLN A 46 17.79 -4.78 6.97
C GLN A 46 16.35 -4.26 6.82
N GLN A 47 16.05 -3.59 5.71
CA GLN A 47 14.69 -3.10 5.41
C GLN A 47 13.68 -4.25 5.32
N LYS A 48 14.09 -5.38 4.72
CA LYS A 48 13.31 -6.62 4.68
C LYS A 48 13.01 -7.18 6.07
N ASP A 49 14.01 -7.19 6.95
CA ASP A 49 13.86 -7.68 8.32
C ASP A 49 12.85 -6.80 9.11
N LEU A 50 12.92 -5.48 8.92
CA LEU A 50 11.99 -4.53 9.54
C LEU A 50 10.56 -4.64 8.99
N ALA A 51 10.40 -4.98 7.71
CA ALA A 51 9.08 -5.09 7.07
C ALA A 51 8.25 -6.30 7.54
N GLN A 52 8.87 -7.29 8.21
CA GLN A 52 8.18 -8.47 8.76
C GLN A 52 7.33 -9.26 7.75
N VAL A 53 7.71 -9.26 6.47
CA VAL A 53 7.06 -10.02 5.39
C VAL A 53 7.83 -11.30 5.04
N ALA A 54 7.23 -12.18 4.23
CA ALA A 54 7.94 -13.37 3.78
C ALA A 54 9.19 -13.00 2.98
N ALA A 55 10.27 -13.77 3.15
CA ALA A 55 11.60 -13.45 2.62
C ALA A 55 11.67 -13.25 1.10
N ASN A 56 10.70 -13.78 0.35
CA ASN A 56 10.61 -13.70 -1.11
C ASN A 56 9.64 -12.63 -1.64
N GLN A 57 8.95 -11.90 -0.74
CA GLN A 57 8.00 -10.84 -1.13
C GLN A 57 8.70 -9.51 -1.42
N ILE A 58 9.86 -9.25 -0.83
CA ILE A 58 10.69 -8.08 -1.13
C ILE A 58 12.07 -8.57 -1.55
N GLN A 59 12.50 -8.21 -2.75
CA GLN A 59 13.78 -8.67 -3.30
C GLN A 59 14.36 -7.62 -4.25
N SER A 60 15.69 -7.59 -4.38
CA SER A 60 16.31 -6.85 -5.47
C SER A 60 16.06 -7.57 -6.80
N VAL A 61 16.05 -6.82 -7.91
CA VAL A 61 15.99 -7.44 -9.25
C VAL A 61 17.14 -8.41 -9.52
N PHE A 62 18.29 -8.22 -8.86
CA PHE A 62 19.40 -9.16 -8.90
C PHE A 62 19.01 -10.53 -8.32
N THR A 63 18.51 -10.55 -7.09
CA THR A 63 18.14 -11.82 -6.43
C THR A 63 16.95 -12.50 -7.12
N ALA A 64 16.09 -11.73 -7.79
CA ALA A 64 14.98 -12.25 -8.58
C ALA A 64 15.41 -13.14 -9.77
N ILE A 65 16.56 -12.87 -10.37
CA ILE A 65 17.09 -13.66 -11.52
C ILE A 65 18.05 -14.78 -11.09
N VAL A 66 18.37 -14.89 -9.80
CA VAL A 66 19.15 -16.01 -9.26
C VAL A 66 18.21 -17.20 -9.07
N PRO A 67 18.42 -18.35 -9.75
CA PRO A 67 17.57 -19.51 -9.59
C PRO A 67 17.70 -20.06 -8.16
N HIS A 68 16.62 -19.95 -7.38
CA HIS A 68 16.48 -20.63 -6.09
C HIS A 68 16.03 -22.07 -6.35
N THR A 69 16.89 -22.90 -6.93
CA THR A 69 16.69 -24.36 -6.89
C THR A 69 16.66 -24.78 -5.42
N ASN A 70 15.84 -25.78 -5.05
CA ASN A 70 15.76 -26.41 -3.72
C ASN A 70 17.16 -26.75 -3.18
N ALA A 71 17.85 -25.73 -2.67
CA ALA A 71 19.22 -25.81 -2.27
C ALA A 71 19.19 -26.45 -0.89
N THR A 72 20.02 -27.47 -0.72
CA THR A 72 20.37 -28.00 0.58
C THR A 72 20.76 -26.80 1.44
N VAL A 73 19.96 -26.49 2.46
CA VAL A 73 20.29 -25.48 3.47
C VAL A 73 21.71 -25.78 3.91
N ARG A 74 22.66 -24.89 3.57
CA ARG A 74 24.01 -25.03 4.07
C ARG A 74 23.94 -24.71 5.56
N VAL A 75 24.64 -25.50 6.38
CA VAL A 75 24.79 -25.14 7.80
C VAL A 75 25.49 -23.78 7.81
N PRO A 76 24.83 -22.70 8.29
CA PRO A 76 25.43 -21.38 8.25
C PRO A 76 26.70 -21.38 9.10
N TYR A 77 27.78 -20.78 8.58
CA TYR A 77 28.99 -20.60 9.36
C TYR A 77 28.67 -19.78 10.62
N THR A 78 29.14 -20.27 11.76
CA THR A 78 29.02 -19.56 13.03
C THR A 78 30.34 -18.88 13.38
N THR A 79 30.27 -17.91 14.29
CA THR A 79 31.46 -17.30 14.91
C THR A 79 32.33 -18.34 15.60
N GLY A 80 31.71 -19.39 16.18
CA GLY A 80 32.40 -20.50 16.81
C GLY A 80 33.22 -21.32 15.83
N ASP A 81 32.74 -21.51 14.60
CA ASP A 81 33.50 -22.17 13.54
C ASP A 81 34.76 -21.37 13.21
N ILE A 82 34.63 -20.04 13.06
CA ILE A 82 35.77 -19.16 12.78
C ILE A 82 36.79 -19.17 13.93
N GLN A 83 36.34 -19.17 15.18
CA GLN A 83 37.22 -19.31 16.35
C GLN A 83 37.90 -20.68 16.42
N THR A 84 37.28 -21.73 15.89
CA THR A 84 37.88 -23.07 15.83
C THR A 84 39.00 -23.13 14.80
N PHE A 85 38.90 -22.36 13.71
CA PHE A 85 39.88 -22.34 12.62
C PHE A 85 40.93 -21.23 12.73
N THR A 86 40.84 -20.34 13.72
CA THR A 86 41.75 -19.19 13.86
C THR A 86 42.31 -19.08 15.29
N GLN A 87 43.46 -18.42 15.46
CA GLN A 87 44.04 -18.12 16.77
C GLN A 87 43.70 -16.70 17.25
N TYR A 88 42.73 -16.04 16.60
CA TYR A 88 42.43 -14.64 16.84
C TYR A 88 41.65 -14.41 18.13
N GLN A 89 41.97 -13.32 18.82
CA GLN A 89 41.22 -12.87 19.99
C GLN A 89 39.91 -12.23 19.54
N ALA A 90 38.79 -12.81 19.93
CA ALA A 90 37.47 -12.25 19.64
C ALA A 90 36.99 -11.30 20.74
N ARG A 91 36.45 -10.15 20.34
CA ARG A 91 35.82 -9.15 21.22
C ARG A 91 34.42 -8.86 20.70
N GLN A 92 33.41 -9.18 21.48
CA GLN A 92 32.01 -8.96 21.12
C GLN A 92 31.54 -7.57 21.58
N ASN A 93 30.79 -6.87 20.73
CA ASN A 93 30.13 -5.62 21.06
C ASN A 93 28.76 -5.55 20.37
N GLY A 94 27.70 -5.85 21.13
CA GLY A 94 26.34 -5.91 20.61
C GLY A 94 26.21 -6.92 19.47
N GLU A 95 25.84 -6.41 18.29
CA GLU A 95 25.58 -7.18 17.06
C GLU A 95 26.83 -7.41 16.19
N GLU A 96 28.00 -7.02 16.69
CA GLU A 96 29.29 -7.18 16.01
C GLU A 96 30.28 -7.99 16.87
N THR A 97 31.14 -8.77 16.22
CA THR A 97 32.32 -9.38 16.84
C THR A 97 33.56 -9.01 16.04
N ALA A 98 34.53 -8.39 16.70
CA ALA A 98 35.82 -8.03 16.14
C ALA A 98 36.87 -9.07 16.54
N PHE A 99 37.71 -9.47 15.58
CA PHE A 99 38.80 -10.43 15.78
C PHE A 99 40.14 -9.75 15.61
N PHE A 100 41.07 -10.08 16.51
CA PHE A 100 42.40 -9.47 16.57
C PHE A 100 43.51 -10.51 16.54
N ASP A 101 44.57 -10.21 15.80
CA ASP A 101 45.87 -10.88 15.91
C ASP A 101 46.80 -9.97 16.73
N GLY A 102 47.02 -10.30 18.00
CA GLY A 102 47.60 -9.37 18.96
C GLY A 102 46.72 -8.11 19.13
N GLU A 103 47.24 -6.94 18.73
CA GLU A 103 46.52 -5.67 18.73
C GLU A 103 45.90 -5.32 17.35
N GLN A 104 46.26 -6.06 16.30
CA GLN A 104 45.83 -5.78 14.93
C GLN A 104 44.40 -6.28 14.70
N LEU A 105 43.51 -5.41 14.24
CA LEU A 105 42.19 -5.81 13.76
C LEU A 105 42.33 -6.56 12.44
N VAL A 106 41.85 -7.81 12.38
CA VAL A 106 41.92 -8.63 11.15
C VAL A 106 40.54 -8.88 10.55
N MET A 107 39.49 -8.92 11.38
CA MET A 107 38.14 -9.25 10.93
C MET A 107 37.07 -8.59 11.80
N LYS A 108 35.94 -8.22 11.16
CA LYS A 108 34.70 -7.87 11.85
C LYS A 108 33.54 -8.67 11.29
N ILE A 109 32.76 -9.28 12.16
CA ILE A 109 31.57 -10.05 11.82
C ILE A 109 30.35 -9.31 12.35
N ARG A 110 29.34 -9.09 11.50
CA ARG A 110 28.02 -8.60 11.92
C ARG A 110 26.98 -9.69 11.73
N TYR A 111 26.03 -9.76 12.65
CA TYR A 111 24.98 -10.78 12.65
C TYR A 111 23.65 -10.26 12.11
N PHE A 112 22.79 -11.17 11.69
CA PHE A 112 21.38 -10.87 11.55
C PHE A 112 20.74 -10.60 12.92
N THR A 113 19.79 -9.68 12.96
CA THR A 113 19.05 -9.28 14.16
C THR A 113 17.59 -9.75 14.10
N ALA A 114 17.23 -10.48 13.05
CA ALA A 114 15.85 -10.84 12.76
C ALA A 114 15.24 -11.86 13.74
N THR A 115 14.00 -11.57 14.12
CA THR A 115 13.04 -12.55 14.63
C THR A 115 12.11 -12.95 13.49
N THR A 116 12.23 -14.16 12.96
CA THR A 116 11.26 -14.68 11.99
C THR A 116 10.19 -15.47 12.75
N GLY A 117 8.94 -15.02 12.73
CA GLY A 117 7.83 -15.75 13.36
C GLY A 117 7.95 -15.92 14.89
N GLY A 118 8.58 -14.97 15.59
CA GLY A 118 8.80 -15.04 17.03
C GLY A 118 9.95 -15.96 17.47
N GLN A 119 10.67 -16.59 16.54
CA GLN A 119 11.93 -17.30 16.81
C GLN A 119 13.09 -16.38 16.42
N ALA A 120 13.97 -16.08 17.38
CA ALA A 120 15.13 -15.25 17.16
C ALA A 120 16.19 -16.04 16.36
N VAL A 121 16.56 -15.56 15.18
CA VAL A 121 17.65 -16.15 14.37
C VAL A 121 18.98 -15.55 14.88
N LEU A 122 19.23 -15.74 16.18
CA LEU A 122 20.37 -15.12 16.86
C LEU A 122 21.68 -15.68 16.30
N HIS A 123 22.61 -14.78 15.96
CA HIS A 123 24.03 -15.08 15.66
C HIS A 123 24.34 -15.76 14.32
N GLN A 124 23.45 -15.73 13.33
CA GLN A 124 23.85 -16.04 11.96
C GLN A 124 24.66 -14.89 11.36
N ILE A 125 25.75 -15.23 10.66
CA ILE A 125 26.63 -14.24 10.03
C ILE A 125 25.90 -13.55 8.88
N ARG A 126 25.79 -12.22 8.95
CA ARG A 126 25.33 -11.35 7.86
C ARG A 126 26.50 -10.87 7.01
N THR A 127 27.55 -10.37 7.66
CA THR A 127 28.75 -9.89 6.95
C THR A 127 30.05 -10.29 7.63
N ILE A 128 31.10 -10.46 6.83
CA ILE A 128 32.48 -10.61 7.30
C ILE A 128 33.34 -9.56 6.58
N SER A 129 33.89 -8.60 7.32
CA SER A 129 34.83 -7.61 6.81
C SER A 129 36.25 -7.96 7.21
N TYR A 130 37.18 -7.92 6.26
CA TYR A 130 38.61 -8.23 6.44
C TYR A 130 39.45 -6.95 6.34
N PHE A 131 40.49 -6.84 7.17
CA PHE A 131 41.32 -5.64 7.30
C PHE A 131 42.80 -5.92 7.04
N SER A 132 43.50 -4.92 6.51
CA SER A 132 44.94 -4.94 6.30
C SER A 132 45.71 -4.75 7.61
N GLU A 133 47.03 -4.92 7.58
CA GLU A 133 47.91 -4.58 8.72
C GLU A 133 47.86 -3.10 9.12
N HIS A 134 47.40 -2.23 8.23
CA HIS A 134 47.25 -0.80 8.48
C HIS A 134 45.83 -0.41 8.90
N GLY A 135 44.92 -1.39 9.01
CA GLY A 135 43.52 -1.16 9.39
C GLY A 135 42.61 -0.79 8.22
N ASP A 136 43.11 -0.83 6.98
CA ASP A 136 42.29 -0.57 5.79
C ASP A 136 41.38 -1.76 5.51
N ARG A 137 40.11 -1.51 5.20
CA ARG A 137 39.19 -2.58 4.82
C ARG A 137 39.58 -3.13 3.45
N LEU A 138 39.90 -4.41 3.37
CA LEU A 138 40.31 -5.08 2.13
C LEU A 138 39.10 -5.59 1.34
N ARG A 139 38.19 -6.27 2.06
CA ARG A 139 36.95 -6.80 1.47
C ARG A 139 35.87 -7.03 2.51
N THR A 140 34.62 -7.06 2.05
CA THR A 140 33.46 -7.45 2.84
C THR A 140 32.67 -8.51 2.09
N GLU A 141 32.44 -9.65 2.74
CA GLU A 141 31.56 -10.72 2.28
C GLU A 141 30.18 -10.57 2.91
N GLU A 142 29.12 -10.80 2.14
CA GLU A 142 27.72 -10.75 2.60
C GLU A 142 27.05 -12.12 2.40
N TYR A 143 26.18 -12.48 3.35
CA TYR A 143 25.49 -13.77 3.40
C TYR A 143 23.99 -13.60 3.60
N ASP A 144 23.20 -14.57 3.11
CA ASP A 144 21.76 -14.67 3.38
C ASP A 144 21.46 -15.45 4.68
N LEU A 145 20.19 -15.44 5.11
CA LEU A 145 19.68 -16.16 6.30
C LEU A 145 19.81 -17.70 6.19
N THR A 146 20.16 -18.23 5.04
CA THR A 146 20.42 -19.66 4.82
C THR A 146 21.92 -19.97 4.75
N GLY A 147 22.77 -18.98 4.98
CA GLY A 147 24.23 -19.12 4.98
C GLY A 147 24.88 -19.10 3.60
N ASN A 148 24.16 -18.76 2.52
CA ASN A 148 24.78 -18.62 1.20
C ASN A 148 25.45 -17.25 1.08
N LYS A 149 26.65 -17.23 0.48
CA LYS A 149 27.34 -15.98 0.14
C LYS A 149 26.59 -15.29 -1.00
N ILE A 150 26.14 -14.06 -0.78
CA ILE A 150 25.44 -13.22 -1.76
C ILE A 150 26.45 -12.44 -2.59
N SER A 151 27.40 -11.78 -1.91
CA SER A 151 28.31 -10.84 -2.56
C SER A 151 29.68 -10.78 -1.87
N THR A 152 30.67 -10.24 -2.57
CA THR A 152 31.95 -9.81 -2.02
C THR A 152 32.34 -8.47 -2.63
N HIS A 153 32.57 -7.50 -1.77
CA HIS A 153 33.02 -6.15 -2.09
C HIS A 153 34.51 -6.06 -1.81
N TYR A 154 35.32 -5.66 -2.79
CA TYR A 154 36.75 -5.42 -2.64
C TYR A 154 37.02 -3.93 -2.69
N PHE A 155 37.85 -3.47 -1.78
CA PHE A 155 38.18 -2.05 -1.64
C PHE A 155 39.63 -1.78 -2.05
N ARG A 156 39.87 -0.55 -2.48
CA ARG A 156 41.19 0.03 -2.68
C ARG A 156 41.72 0.56 -1.34
N ALA A 157 43.00 0.91 -1.29
CA ALA A 157 43.62 1.48 -0.09
C ALA A 157 43.03 2.85 0.32
N ASP A 158 42.41 3.58 -0.61
CA ASP A 158 41.68 4.83 -0.33
C ASP A 158 40.26 4.59 0.23
N GLY A 159 39.84 3.33 0.38
CA GLY A 159 38.51 2.94 0.85
C GLY A 159 37.44 2.86 -0.25
N ASN A 160 37.73 3.27 -1.48
CA ASN A 160 36.78 3.18 -2.59
C ASN A 160 36.60 1.73 -3.06
N LEU A 161 35.42 1.42 -3.60
CA LEU A 161 35.18 0.13 -4.24
C LEU A 161 36.11 -0.04 -5.46
N ARG A 162 36.65 -1.25 -5.58
CA ARG A 162 37.40 -1.72 -6.75
C ARG A 162 36.56 -2.67 -7.58
N LEU A 163 35.93 -3.62 -6.90
CA LEU A 163 35.26 -4.76 -7.50
C LEU A 163 34.14 -5.22 -6.58
N THR A 164 32.95 -5.46 -7.12
CA THR A 164 31.90 -6.24 -6.44
C THR A 164 31.65 -7.51 -7.24
N VAL A 165 31.59 -8.65 -6.56
CA VAL A 165 31.22 -9.93 -7.18
C VAL A 165 29.98 -10.45 -6.47
N TYR A 166 28.92 -10.72 -7.23
CA TYR A 166 27.75 -11.43 -6.73
C TYR A 166 27.78 -12.89 -7.17
N PHE A 167 27.28 -13.74 -6.30
CA PHE A 167 27.37 -15.18 -6.45
C PHE A 167 26.01 -15.83 -6.68
N GLN A 168 26.05 -16.96 -7.37
CA GLN A 168 24.97 -17.93 -7.37
C GLN A 168 25.03 -18.78 -6.10
N ILE A 169 23.96 -19.53 -5.82
CA ILE A 169 23.87 -20.42 -4.65
C ILE A 169 24.96 -21.51 -4.61
N ASP A 170 25.48 -21.93 -5.76
CA ASP A 170 26.59 -22.89 -5.85
C ASP A 170 27.97 -22.26 -5.57
N GLY A 171 28.04 -20.94 -5.44
CA GLY A 171 29.27 -20.16 -5.24
C GLY A 171 29.94 -19.70 -6.53
N SER A 172 29.39 -20.00 -7.71
CA SER A 172 29.88 -19.44 -8.98
C SER A 172 29.55 -17.95 -9.09
N SER A 173 30.40 -17.19 -9.79
CA SER A 173 30.13 -15.76 -10.03
C SER A 173 28.99 -15.60 -11.04
N LEU A 174 28.03 -14.74 -10.72
CA LEU A 174 26.91 -14.36 -11.58
C LEU A 174 27.10 -12.95 -12.16
N LEU A 175 27.54 -12.02 -11.32
CA LEU A 175 27.66 -10.61 -11.66
C LEU A 175 28.98 -10.07 -11.12
N THR A 176 29.69 -9.30 -11.93
CA THR A 176 30.90 -8.59 -11.53
C THR A 176 30.76 -7.12 -11.89
N ILE A 177 31.02 -6.24 -10.94
CA ILE A 177 31.00 -4.78 -11.11
C ILE A 177 32.41 -4.25 -10.89
N ASP A 178 33.01 -3.72 -11.94
CA ASP A 178 34.30 -3.03 -11.88
C ASP A 178 34.07 -1.54 -11.63
N TYR A 179 34.87 -0.96 -10.74
CA TYR A 179 34.81 0.45 -10.39
C TYR A 179 36.09 1.17 -10.81
N ASP A 180 35.95 2.42 -11.24
CA ASP A 180 37.07 3.30 -11.55
C ASP A 180 37.84 3.76 -10.28
N GLN A 181 38.72 4.76 -10.41
CA GLN A 181 39.48 5.27 -9.27
C GLN A 181 38.62 6.14 -8.33
N GLN A 182 37.51 6.66 -8.82
CA GLN A 182 36.58 7.51 -8.09
C GLN A 182 35.47 6.69 -7.39
N GLY A 183 35.47 5.36 -7.57
CA GLY A 183 34.43 4.48 -7.03
C GLY A 183 33.14 4.50 -7.86
N THR A 184 33.19 4.96 -9.12
CA THR A 184 32.05 4.94 -10.04
C THR A 184 32.06 3.64 -10.85
N ILE A 185 30.88 3.10 -11.16
CA ILE A 185 30.75 1.90 -12.00
C ILE A 185 31.41 2.16 -13.36
N HIS A 186 32.43 1.38 -13.66
CA HIS A 186 33.08 1.38 -14.97
C HIS A 186 32.44 0.35 -15.91
N LYS A 187 32.09 -0.82 -15.37
CA LYS A 187 31.54 -1.95 -16.13
C LYS A 187 30.79 -2.92 -15.24
N ILE A 188 29.69 -3.47 -15.74
CA ILE A 188 29.01 -4.61 -15.15
C ILE A 188 29.08 -5.79 -16.13
N SER A 189 29.51 -6.95 -15.66
CA SER A 189 29.57 -8.19 -16.42
C SER A 189 28.66 -9.24 -15.78
N TYR A 190 27.74 -9.80 -16.56
CA TYR A 190 26.79 -10.83 -16.14
C TYR A 190 27.11 -12.16 -16.82
N LEU A 191 27.01 -13.27 -16.09
CA LEU A 191 27.22 -14.64 -16.59
C LEU A 191 26.15 -15.57 -16.03
N ASP A 192 25.23 -16.05 -16.86
CA ASP A 192 24.21 -17.00 -16.40
C ASP A 192 24.69 -18.46 -16.36
N ARG A 193 23.85 -19.34 -15.80
CA ARG A 193 24.13 -20.79 -15.69
C ARG A 193 24.29 -21.50 -17.03
N ALA A 194 23.73 -20.95 -18.11
CA ALA A 194 23.89 -21.50 -19.44
C ALA A 194 25.20 -21.03 -20.10
N GLY A 195 25.99 -20.20 -19.40
CA GLY A 195 27.24 -19.64 -19.90
C GLY A 195 27.04 -18.40 -20.78
N GLN A 196 25.83 -17.83 -20.84
CA GLN A 196 25.61 -16.61 -21.61
C GLN A 196 26.14 -15.40 -20.84
N THR A 197 26.84 -14.54 -21.55
CA THR A 197 27.41 -13.31 -21.00
C THR A 197 26.68 -12.07 -21.50
N ALA A 198 26.52 -11.07 -20.64
CA ALA A 198 26.06 -9.74 -21.01
C ALA A 198 26.89 -8.68 -20.30
N GLU A 199 27.03 -7.51 -20.91
CA GLU A 199 27.76 -6.38 -20.34
C GLU A 199 26.86 -5.14 -20.29
N PHE A 200 26.99 -4.37 -19.21
CA PHE A 200 26.20 -3.16 -18.99
C PHE A 200 27.11 -2.02 -18.56
N ALA A 201 26.83 -0.83 -19.07
CA ALA A 201 27.60 0.38 -18.76
C ALA A 201 27.26 0.97 -17.38
N ASN A 202 26.06 0.68 -16.86
CA ASN A 202 25.58 1.19 -15.59
C ASN A 202 24.57 0.24 -14.97
N TRP A 203 24.23 0.51 -13.71
CA TRP A 203 23.32 -0.32 -12.94
C TRP A 203 21.90 -0.35 -13.51
N MET A 204 21.35 0.77 -13.99
CA MET A 204 19.99 0.82 -14.54
C MET A 204 19.84 -0.10 -15.77
N ALA A 205 20.84 -0.14 -16.65
CA ALA A 205 20.84 -1.05 -17.79
C ALA A 205 20.85 -2.54 -17.37
N PHE A 206 21.56 -2.86 -16.28
CA PHE A 206 21.51 -4.22 -15.70
C PHE A 206 20.16 -4.50 -15.02
N ALA A 207 19.65 -3.55 -14.22
CA ALA A 207 18.41 -3.70 -13.46
C ALA A 207 17.20 -3.93 -14.37
N THR A 208 17.10 -3.17 -15.47
CA THR A 208 16.06 -3.32 -16.50
C THR A 208 16.16 -4.67 -17.23
N PHE A 209 17.37 -5.13 -17.56
CA PHE A 209 17.60 -6.48 -18.08
C PHE A 209 17.15 -7.57 -17.10
N ALA A 210 17.50 -7.44 -15.82
CA ALA A 210 17.15 -8.40 -14.78
C ALA A 210 15.64 -8.46 -14.55
N LEU A 211 14.97 -7.30 -14.51
CA LEU A 211 13.51 -7.24 -14.45
C LEU A 211 12.87 -7.88 -15.68
N GLY A 212 13.38 -7.59 -16.88
CA GLY A 212 12.91 -8.20 -18.12
C GLY A 212 12.97 -9.73 -18.08
N ARG A 213 14.09 -10.31 -17.62
CA ARG A 213 14.22 -11.77 -17.40
C ARG A 213 13.24 -12.29 -16.35
N THR A 214 13.05 -11.55 -15.26
CA THR A 214 12.12 -11.92 -14.18
C THR A 214 10.69 -12.04 -14.71
N VAL A 215 10.22 -11.01 -15.43
CA VAL A 215 8.87 -10.97 -16.02
C VAL A 215 8.72 -11.97 -17.16
N GLN A 216 9.78 -12.24 -17.93
CA GLN A 216 9.77 -13.27 -18.97
C GLN A 216 9.59 -14.68 -18.38
N ASN A 217 10.26 -14.97 -17.26
CA ASN A 217 10.17 -16.27 -16.58
C ASN A 217 8.86 -16.46 -15.82
N THR A 218 8.27 -15.37 -15.31
CA THR A 218 6.99 -15.40 -14.61
C THR A 218 6.19 -14.17 -15.06
N PRO A 219 5.38 -14.31 -16.14
CA PRO A 219 4.59 -13.20 -16.66
C PRO A 219 3.66 -12.61 -15.59
N GLY A 220 3.58 -11.29 -15.56
CA GLY A 220 2.79 -10.54 -14.59
C GLY A 220 2.69 -9.07 -14.96
N GLU A 221 1.84 -8.35 -14.24
CA GLU A 221 1.70 -6.91 -14.38
C GLU A 221 2.76 -6.19 -13.56
N VAL A 222 3.39 -5.17 -14.16
CA VAL A 222 4.40 -4.34 -13.51
C VAL A 222 3.76 -3.05 -13.04
N ILE A 223 3.82 -2.79 -11.74
CA ILE A 223 3.30 -1.59 -11.10
C ILE A 223 4.50 -0.70 -10.75
N VAL A 224 4.57 0.48 -11.35
CA VAL A 224 5.75 1.37 -11.25
C VAL A 224 5.50 2.41 -10.18
N ASP A 225 6.19 2.31 -9.04
CA ASP A 225 5.95 3.19 -7.89
C ASP A 225 6.58 4.57 -7.99
N HIS A 226 7.63 4.72 -8.77
CA HIS A 226 8.25 6.01 -9.02
C HIS A 226 8.35 6.23 -10.54
N PRO A 227 7.23 6.61 -11.21
CA PRO A 227 7.21 6.80 -12.64
C PRO A 227 8.28 7.79 -13.14
N ALA A 228 8.52 8.88 -12.40
CA ALA A 228 9.49 9.89 -12.78
C ALA A 228 10.93 9.37 -12.94
N THR A 229 11.30 8.30 -12.22
CA THR A 229 12.67 7.79 -12.20
C THR A 229 12.87 6.58 -13.10
N SER A 230 11.81 5.83 -13.42
CA SER A 230 11.95 4.49 -13.99
C SER A 230 11.01 4.18 -15.16
N LEU A 231 9.88 4.89 -15.31
CA LEU A 231 8.85 4.48 -16.27
C LEU A 231 9.35 4.44 -17.71
N ASP A 232 10.12 5.45 -18.14
CA ASP A 232 10.61 5.57 -19.52
C ASP A 232 11.49 4.38 -19.94
N GLU A 233 12.34 3.89 -19.03
CA GLU A 233 13.18 2.71 -19.28
C GLU A 233 12.35 1.42 -19.22
N LEU A 234 11.45 1.31 -18.24
CA LEU A 234 10.65 0.11 -18.02
C LEU A 234 9.65 -0.15 -19.15
N VAL A 235 9.00 0.89 -19.67
CA VAL A 235 7.99 0.75 -20.73
C VAL A 235 8.59 0.28 -22.05
N LYS A 236 9.89 0.52 -22.29
CA LYS A 236 10.60 0.08 -23.49
C LYS A 236 10.92 -1.42 -23.49
N LEU A 237 10.86 -2.09 -22.33
CA LEU A 237 11.15 -3.51 -22.23
C LEU A 237 10.07 -4.36 -22.92
N THR A 238 10.47 -5.19 -23.89
CA THR A 238 9.56 -6.04 -24.66
C THR A 238 8.89 -7.14 -23.83
N ALA A 239 9.59 -7.64 -22.80
CA ALA A 239 9.04 -8.61 -21.85
C ALA A 239 7.90 -8.04 -21.00
N ILE A 240 7.83 -6.72 -20.85
CA ILE A 240 6.77 -6.04 -20.11
C ILE A 240 5.67 -5.64 -21.10
N THR A 241 4.52 -6.30 -20.97
CA THR A 241 3.34 -6.07 -21.81
C THR A 241 2.25 -5.29 -21.11
N ARG A 242 2.30 -5.20 -19.76
CA ARG A 242 1.30 -4.53 -18.93
C ARG A 242 1.97 -3.74 -17.81
N LEU A 243 1.67 -2.44 -17.76
CA LEU A 243 2.23 -1.47 -16.82
C LEU A 243 1.14 -0.63 -16.16
N THR A 244 1.35 -0.36 -14.88
CA THR A 244 0.49 0.48 -14.06
C THR A 244 1.36 1.47 -13.27
N PRO A 245 1.54 2.72 -13.72
CA PRO A 245 2.24 3.73 -12.93
C PRO A 245 1.42 4.16 -11.71
N VAL A 246 2.11 4.45 -10.61
CA VAL A 246 1.56 5.04 -9.40
C VAL A 246 2.08 6.47 -9.25
N VAL A 247 1.20 7.44 -9.42
CA VAL A 247 1.49 8.87 -9.50
C VAL A 247 1.24 9.51 -8.15
N ARG A 248 2.31 9.98 -7.49
CA ARG A 248 2.24 10.61 -6.15
C ARG A 248 2.56 12.10 -6.14
N ASN A 249 3.08 12.64 -7.25
CA ASN A 249 3.47 14.03 -7.39
C ASN A 249 3.41 14.49 -8.86
N GLU A 250 3.65 15.78 -9.08
CA GLU A 250 3.62 16.39 -10.41
C GLU A 250 4.66 15.79 -11.37
N HIS A 251 5.87 15.47 -10.90
CA HIS A 251 6.90 14.87 -11.75
C HIS A 251 6.51 13.47 -12.23
N ASP A 252 5.87 12.66 -11.38
CA ASP A 252 5.34 11.36 -11.79
C ASP A 252 4.24 11.54 -12.85
N ALA A 253 3.35 12.51 -12.67
CA ALA A 253 2.28 12.80 -13.61
C ALA A 253 2.83 13.22 -14.99
N GLN A 254 3.86 14.08 -14.99
CA GLN A 254 4.56 14.51 -16.20
C GLN A 254 5.25 13.34 -16.91
N ALA A 255 5.95 12.46 -16.17
CA ALA A 255 6.62 11.30 -16.74
C ALA A 255 5.63 10.29 -17.35
N VAL A 256 4.49 10.07 -16.69
CA VAL A 256 3.39 9.27 -17.26
C VAL A 256 2.88 9.93 -18.54
N ASN A 257 2.58 11.22 -18.52
CA ASN A 257 2.04 11.92 -19.70
C ASN A 257 2.98 11.84 -20.91
N GLN A 258 4.29 11.99 -20.70
CA GLN A 258 5.30 11.84 -21.77
C GLN A 258 5.30 10.44 -22.43
N VAL A 259 5.06 9.39 -21.64
CA VAL A 259 4.95 8.03 -22.17
C VAL A 259 3.63 7.85 -22.95
N LEU A 260 2.56 8.49 -22.50
CA LEU A 260 1.24 8.42 -23.15
C LEU A 260 1.20 9.13 -24.51
N GLU A 261 2.09 10.10 -24.75
CA GLU A 261 2.26 10.75 -26.06
C GLU A 261 2.82 9.81 -27.14
N GLN A 262 3.37 8.65 -26.75
CA GLN A 262 3.96 7.67 -27.66
C GLN A 262 2.99 6.49 -27.86
N PRO A 263 2.32 6.34 -29.03
CA PRO A 263 1.25 5.36 -29.22
C PRO A 263 1.63 3.91 -28.92
N ASP A 264 2.84 3.51 -29.32
CA ASP A 264 3.34 2.15 -29.09
C ASP A 264 3.54 1.86 -27.59
N LEU A 265 4.03 2.83 -26.83
CA LEU A 265 4.27 2.69 -25.39
C LEU A 265 2.99 2.86 -24.59
N ARG A 266 2.10 3.77 -25.00
CA ARG A 266 0.76 3.97 -24.43
C ARG A 266 -0.02 2.65 -24.34
N SER A 267 0.10 1.79 -25.35
CA SER A 267 -0.61 0.50 -25.39
C SER A 267 -0.28 -0.45 -24.24
N LYS A 268 0.88 -0.26 -23.58
CA LYS A 268 1.31 -1.05 -22.42
C LYS A 268 0.75 -0.52 -21.10
N ILE A 269 0.36 0.76 -21.03
CA ILE A 269 -0.22 1.37 -19.83
C ILE A 269 -1.69 0.95 -19.75
N VAL A 270 -2.00 0.06 -18.82
CA VAL A 270 -3.35 -0.50 -18.70
C VAL A 270 -4.26 0.32 -17.79
N GLN A 271 -3.66 1.02 -16.83
CA GLN A 271 -4.32 1.92 -15.87
C GLN A 271 -3.30 2.82 -15.19
N ILE A 272 -3.77 3.83 -14.47
CA ILE A 272 -2.92 4.75 -13.68
C ILE A 272 -3.47 4.79 -12.25
N VAL A 273 -2.61 4.63 -11.26
CA VAL A 273 -2.97 4.85 -9.84
C VAL A 273 -2.57 6.27 -9.47
N ILE A 274 -3.50 7.06 -8.95
CA ILE A 274 -3.36 8.48 -8.65
C ILE A 274 -4.44 8.91 -7.65
N ASP A 275 -4.15 9.86 -6.76
CA ASP A 275 -5.20 10.53 -6.00
C ASP A 275 -5.99 11.47 -6.93
N PRO A 276 -7.29 11.21 -7.20
CA PRO A 276 -8.08 12.04 -8.10
C PRO A 276 -8.33 13.46 -7.57
N LYS A 277 -8.12 13.70 -6.26
CA LYS A 277 -8.26 15.02 -5.65
C LYS A 277 -6.97 15.84 -5.70
N ALA A 278 -5.84 15.24 -6.08
CA ALA A 278 -4.58 15.95 -6.14
C ALA A 278 -4.55 16.95 -7.31
N ASP A 279 -3.95 18.12 -7.10
CA ASP A 279 -3.86 19.18 -8.11
C ASP A 279 -3.25 18.68 -9.44
N TYR A 280 -2.25 17.79 -9.34
CA TYR A 280 -1.55 17.19 -10.48
C TYR A 280 -2.38 16.12 -11.22
N ALA A 281 -3.54 15.68 -10.72
CA ALA A 281 -4.40 14.71 -11.40
C ALA A 281 -5.01 15.27 -12.69
N THR A 282 -5.14 16.58 -12.78
CA THR A 282 -5.61 17.28 -13.99
C THR A 282 -4.73 17.03 -15.21
N LEU A 283 -3.43 16.76 -15.01
CA LEU A 283 -2.50 16.41 -16.09
C LEU A 283 -2.86 15.07 -16.78
N LEU A 284 -3.66 14.24 -16.13
CA LEU A 284 -4.01 12.89 -16.59
C LEU A 284 -5.53 12.66 -16.70
N ALA A 285 -6.35 13.70 -16.57
CA ALA A 285 -7.81 13.55 -16.54
C ALA A 285 -8.42 13.05 -17.87
N ASP A 286 -7.84 13.45 -19.01
CA ASP A 286 -8.42 13.23 -20.34
C ASP A 286 -7.67 12.18 -21.18
N VAL A 287 -6.79 11.39 -20.57
CA VAL A 287 -5.90 10.48 -21.31
C VAL A 287 -6.59 9.20 -21.83
N GLY A 288 -7.88 9.02 -21.50
CA GLY A 288 -8.67 7.86 -21.89
C GLY A 288 -8.14 6.53 -21.31
N ILE A 289 -7.42 6.61 -20.19
CA ILE A 289 -6.93 5.48 -19.41
C ILE A 289 -7.61 5.55 -18.04
N GLN A 290 -7.95 4.38 -17.49
CA GLN A 290 -8.64 4.31 -16.22
C GLN A 290 -7.74 4.80 -15.08
N LEU A 291 -8.22 5.78 -14.31
CA LEU A 291 -7.58 6.27 -13.08
C LEU A 291 -8.07 5.46 -11.87
N LEU A 292 -7.18 5.21 -10.92
CA LEU A 292 -7.40 4.49 -9.67
C LEU A 292 -6.97 5.33 -8.48
N PRO A 293 -7.78 5.50 -7.42
CA PRO A 293 -7.29 6.13 -6.20
C PRO A 293 -6.11 5.34 -5.59
N ILE A 294 -5.15 6.05 -4.98
CA ILE A 294 -4.07 5.44 -4.21
C ILE A 294 -4.67 4.79 -2.96
N ALA A 295 -4.93 3.50 -3.07
CA ALA A 295 -5.81 2.80 -2.14
C ALA A 295 -5.11 2.36 -0.83
N ALA A 296 -3.85 2.76 -0.57
CA ALA A 296 -3.12 2.41 0.65
C ALA A 296 -2.62 3.63 1.47
N GLY A 297 -3.07 4.83 1.13
CA GLY A 297 -2.44 6.07 1.56
C GLY A 297 -3.24 6.98 2.49
N ASP A 298 -4.18 6.49 3.30
CA ASP A 298 -4.73 7.36 4.34
C ASP A 298 -4.73 6.72 5.74
N ASP A 299 -3.61 6.93 6.43
CA ASP A 299 -3.46 6.68 7.87
C ASP A 299 -4.08 7.78 8.73
N SER A 300 -4.62 8.86 8.14
CA SER A 300 -5.30 9.90 8.94
C SER A 300 -6.52 9.37 9.69
N VAL A 301 -6.86 8.09 9.49
CA VAL A 301 -7.97 7.38 10.12
C VAL A 301 -7.54 6.02 10.71
N ASP A 302 -6.24 5.73 10.79
CA ASP A 302 -5.73 4.52 11.46
C ASP A 302 -5.56 4.75 12.99
N GLN A 303 -5.70 6.01 13.44
CA GLN A 303 -6.19 6.24 14.79
C GLN A 303 -7.70 6.06 14.79
N PRO A 304 -8.28 5.30 15.74
CA PRO A 304 -9.71 5.43 15.99
C PRO A 304 -9.93 6.91 16.29
N ALA A 305 -10.52 7.65 15.35
CA ALA A 305 -11.04 8.96 15.68
C ALA A 305 -11.91 8.73 16.92
N THR A 306 -11.68 9.50 17.99
CA THR A 306 -12.52 9.39 19.18
C THR A 306 -13.94 9.62 18.70
N ALA A 307 -14.76 8.56 18.66
CA ALA A 307 -16.14 8.71 18.23
C ALA A 307 -16.76 9.72 19.17
N PRO A 308 -17.38 10.80 18.65
CA PRO A 308 -18.17 11.68 19.50
C PRO A 308 -19.20 10.83 20.25
N GLU A 309 -19.20 10.95 21.57
CA GLU A 309 -20.20 10.31 22.42
C GLU A 309 -21.59 10.81 22.01
N TRP A 310 -22.63 10.05 22.34
CA TRP A 310 -24.01 10.43 22.03
C TRP A 310 -24.35 11.89 22.40
N ASP A 311 -23.83 12.35 23.55
CA ASP A 311 -24.11 13.68 24.09
C ASP A 311 -23.32 14.81 23.37
N ASP A 312 -22.25 14.46 22.65
CA ASP A 312 -21.41 15.41 21.87
C ASP A 312 -21.94 15.61 20.44
N ARG A 313 -22.92 14.79 20.02
CA ARG A 313 -23.56 14.88 18.71
C ARG A 313 -24.75 15.83 18.73
N GLN A 314 -25.05 16.43 17.58
CA GLN A 314 -26.27 17.22 17.47
C GLN A 314 -27.48 16.28 17.51
N ALA A 315 -28.27 16.39 18.57
CA ALA A 315 -29.42 15.53 18.80
C ALA A 315 -30.35 15.48 17.57
N GLY A 316 -30.48 14.28 17.02
CA GLY A 316 -31.31 13.97 15.86
C GLY A 316 -30.85 14.61 14.54
N GLN A 317 -29.56 14.94 14.40
CA GLN A 317 -28.96 15.26 13.10
C GLN A 317 -28.77 14.00 12.27
N LEU A 318 -29.46 13.89 11.15
CA LEU A 318 -29.22 12.87 10.13
C LEU A 318 -28.65 13.58 8.91
N ALA A 319 -27.50 13.10 8.43
CA ALA A 319 -26.85 13.59 7.22
C ALA A 319 -27.14 12.62 6.06
N LEU A 320 -27.22 13.15 4.85
CA LEU A 320 -27.47 12.39 3.63
C LEU A 320 -26.78 13.10 2.48
N ILE A 321 -26.08 12.34 1.64
CA ILE A 321 -25.55 12.80 0.35
C ILE A 321 -26.55 12.41 -0.75
N ILE A 322 -26.88 13.39 -1.59
CA ILE A 322 -27.89 13.26 -2.65
C ILE A 322 -27.26 13.48 -4.02
N ASP A 323 -27.54 12.57 -4.95
CA ASP A 323 -27.38 12.74 -6.39
C ASP A 323 -28.73 12.56 -7.13
N ASP A 324 -28.76 12.89 -8.43
CA ASP A 324 -29.99 12.85 -9.23
C ASP A 324 -30.43 11.42 -9.61
N GLN A 325 -29.57 10.41 -9.44
CA GLN A 325 -29.84 9.04 -9.90
C GLN A 325 -30.73 8.26 -8.92
N HIS A 326 -30.79 8.69 -7.66
CA HIS A 326 -31.48 7.96 -6.58
C HIS A 326 -32.82 8.58 -6.16
N ALA A 327 -33.42 9.43 -7.02
CA ALA A 327 -34.70 10.14 -6.80
C ALA A 327 -35.80 9.33 -6.05
N PRO A 328 -36.09 8.05 -6.41
CA PRO A 328 -37.16 7.27 -5.76
C PRO A 328 -36.91 6.93 -4.29
N ASN A 329 -35.63 6.74 -3.90
CA ASN A 329 -35.26 6.42 -2.52
C ASN A 329 -35.52 7.61 -1.58
N PHE A 330 -35.54 8.84 -2.12
CA PHE A 330 -35.83 10.05 -1.37
C PHE A 330 -37.31 10.22 -1.07
N GLU A 331 -38.21 9.83 -1.99
CA GLU A 331 -39.65 9.86 -1.73
C GLU A 331 -40.02 8.92 -0.57
N GLN A 332 -39.41 7.73 -0.54
CA GLN A 332 -39.57 6.79 0.55
C GLN A 332 -39.03 7.36 1.88
N LEU A 333 -37.88 8.02 1.85
CA LEU A 333 -37.30 8.65 3.04
C LEU A 333 -38.21 9.77 3.57
N ILE A 334 -38.66 10.69 2.72
CA ILE A 334 -39.60 11.76 3.12
C ILE A 334 -40.89 11.16 3.68
N GLY A 335 -41.41 10.09 3.05
CA GLY A 335 -42.54 9.32 3.54
C GLY A 335 -42.30 8.78 4.96
N ALA A 336 -41.16 8.14 5.20
CA ALA A 336 -40.83 7.58 6.51
C ALA A 336 -40.66 8.68 7.56
N LEU A 337 -40.01 9.78 7.22
CA LEU A 337 -39.81 10.91 8.13
C LEU A 337 -41.11 11.58 8.54
N SER A 338 -42.12 11.60 7.67
CA SER A 338 -43.47 12.06 8.04
C SER A 338 -44.15 11.19 9.11
N LEU A 339 -43.70 9.94 9.26
CA LEU A 339 -44.21 8.98 10.23
C LEU A 339 -43.43 8.99 11.56
N VAL A 340 -42.21 9.54 11.57
CA VAL A 340 -41.38 9.64 12.79
C VAL A 340 -42.00 10.69 13.72
N ARG A 341 -42.83 10.24 14.66
CA ARG A 341 -43.46 11.09 15.68
C ARG A 341 -42.56 11.28 16.88
N VAL A 342 -41.50 12.09 16.73
CA VAL A 342 -40.77 12.59 17.91
C VAL A 342 -41.43 13.89 18.38
N LYS A 343 -41.39 14.16 19.69
CA LYS A 343 -41.71 15.50 20.19
C LYS A 343 -40.85 16.49 19.40
N ALA A 344 -41.48 17.49 18.77
CA ALA A 344 -40.95 18.37 17.73
C ALA A 344 -39.67 19.18 18.06
N GLU A 345 -39.04 18.92 19.21
CA GLU A 345 -37.83 19.58 19.69
C GLU A 345 -36.58 18.69 19.66
N GLN A 346 -36.70 17.39 19.30
CA GLN A 346 -35.61 16.41 19.49
C GLN A 346 -34.94 15.90 18.19
N VAL A 347 -35.42 16.28 17.00
CA VAL A 347 -34.85 15.78 15.73
C VAL A 347 -34.76 16.89 14.69
N LYS A 348 -33.56 17.08 14.12
CA LYS A 348 -33.28 18.02 13.04
C LYS A 348 -32.54 17.31 11.91
N LEU A 349 -33.25 16.88 10.88
CA LEU A 349 -32.60 16.30 9.70
C LEU A 349 -31.90 17.38 8.88
N THR A 350 -30.66 17.13 8.47
CA THR A 350 -29.89 18.05 7.65
C THR A 350 -29.51 17.37 6.34
N PHE A 351 -30.10 17.82 5.22
CA PHE A 351 -29.80 17.31 3.89
C PHE A 351 -28.66 18.10 3.26
N PHE A 352 -27.61 17.39 2.82
CA PHE A 352 -26.48 17.96 2.09
C PHE A 352 -26.54 17.52 0.62
N PHE A 353 -26.51 18.47 -0.30
CA PHE A 353 -26.56 18.18 -1.74
C PHE A 353 -25.17 18.34 -2.35
N GLN A 354 -24.67 17.32 -3.05
CA GLN A 354 -23.40 17.43 -3.80
C GLN A 354 -23.48 18.47 -4.93
N ARG A 355 -24.68 18.70 -5.47
CA ARG A 355 -24.96 19.75 -6.46
C ARG A 355 -26.02 20.72 -5.90
N PRO A 356 -25.60 21.86 -5.33
CA PRO A 356 -26.51 22.85 -4.74
C PRO A 356 -27.57 23.38 -5.72
N ASP A 357 -27.31 23.31 -7.02
CA ASP A 357 -28.19 23.79 -8.10
C ASP A 357 -29.06 22.68 -8.74
N SER A 358 -29.12 21.48 -8.16
CA SER A 358 -29.91 20.39 -8.74
C SER A 358 -31.43 20.70 -8.76
N PRO A 359 -32.14 20.46 -9.88
CA PRO A 359 -33.60 20.50 -9.93
C PRO A 359 -34.28 19.61 -8.86
N LEU A 360 -33.62 18.50 -8.48
CA LEU A 360 -34.10 17.59 -7.44
C LEU A 360 -34.21 18.29 -6.08
N LYS A 361 -33.26 19.17 -5.74
CA LYS A 361 -33.29 19.94 -4.50
C LYS A 361 -34.53 20.84 -4.41
N GLN A 362 -34.88 21.50 -5.51
CA GLN A 362 -36.08 22.34 -5.57
C GLN A 362 -37.36 21.53 -5.40
N GLN A 363 -37.43 20.35 -6.04
CA GLN A 363 -38.56 19.43 -5.89
C GLN A 363 -38.70 18.94 -4.43
N LEU A 364 -37.60 18.54 -3.80
CA LEU A 364 -37.60 18.06 -2.41
C LEU A 364 -37.99 19.17 -1.44
N GLN A 365 -37.49 20.39 -1.63
CA GLN A 365 -37.89 21.54 -0.80
C GLN A 365 -39.39 21.83 -0.91
N GLN A 366 -39.98 21.70 -2.10
CA GLN A 366 -41.44 21.82 -2.28
C GLN A 366 -42.20 20.72 -1.55
N GLN A 367 -41.72 19.48 -1.60
CA GLN A 367 -42.37 18.35 -0.93
C GLN A 367 -42.32 18.47 0.60
N VAL A 368 -41.17 18.88 1.16
CA VAL A 368 -41.01 19.19 2.59
C VAL A 368 -41.99 20.29 3.02
N ASN A 369 -42.16 21.32 2.21
CA ASN A 369 -43.14 22.38 2.45
C ASN A 369 -44.58 21.86 2.45
N GLN A 370 -44.96 21.07 1.46
CA GLN A 370 -46.31 20.52 1.32
C GLN A 370 -46.70 19.59 2.47
N LEU A 371 -45.73 18.81 2.97
CA LEU A 371 -45.94 17.88 4.09
C LEU A 371 -45.81 18.55 5.47
N GLY A 372 -45.52 19.86 5.52
CA GLY A 372 -45.37 20.60 6.78
C GLY A 372 -44.14 20.21 7.59
N LEU A 373 -43.11 19.65 6.95
CA LEU A 373 -41.94 19.08 7.63
C LEU A 373 -40.81 20.09 7.86
N ASN A 374 -41.01 21.37 7.58
CA ASN A 374 -40.00 22.44 7.67
C ASN A 374 -39.39 22.63 9.06
N GLN A 375 -40.08 22.20 10.13
CA GLN A 375 -39.55 22.26 11.49
C GLN A 375 -38.65 21.06 11.83
N LEU A 376 -38.75 19.98 11.05
CA LEU A 376 -38.02 18.72 11.24
C LEU A 376 -36.87 18.56 10.23
N ILE A 377 -37.02 19.12 9.04
CA ILE A 377 -36.09 18.98 7.91
C ILE A 377 -35.47 20.33 7.56
N ARG A 378 -34.15 20.39 7.57
CA ARG A 378 -33.34 21.49 7.06
C ARG A 378 -32.59 21.02 5.81
N ILE A 379 -32.87 21.63 4.67
CA ILE A 379 -32.06 21.46 3.46
C ILE A 379 -30.98 22.54 3.49
N GLN A 380 -29.70 22.15 3.37
CA GLN A 380 -28.59 23.09 3.29
C GLN A 380 -28.09 23.30 1.86
N ASP A 381 -27.53 24.47 1.63
CA ASP A 381 -26.93 24.87 0.35
C ASP A 381 -25.45 24.51 0.23
N GLU A 382 -24.85 24.02 1.32
CA GLU A 382 -23.44 23.71 1.43
C GLU A 382 -23.15 22.26 1.01
N VAL A 383 -22.10 22.08 0.20
CA VAL A 383 -21.46 20.77 -0.03
C VAL A 383 -20.70 20.42 1.25
N ILE A 384 -20.74 19.17 1.71
CA ILE A 384 -19.90 18.71 2.83
C ILE A 384 -18.43 18.87 2.40
N GLN A 385 -17.78 19.95 2.84
CA GLN A 385 -16.37 20.21 2.59
C GLN A 385 -15.47 19.72 3.75
N GLU A 386 -16.05 19.47 4.94
CA GLU A 386 -15.31 19.06 6.15
C GLU A 386 -15.95 17.84 6.85
N THR A 387 -15.12 16.98 7.45
CA THR A 387 -15.52 15.78 8.22
C THR A 387 -16.40 16.08 9.43
N SER A 388 -16.41 17.33 9.91
CA SER A 388 -17.13 17.76 11.11
C SER A 388 -18.65 17.54 11.06
N ALA A 389 -19.28 17.68 9.88
CA ALA A 389 -20.72 17.42 9.73
C ALA A 389 -21.06 15.92 9.81
N LEU A 390 -20.17 15.05 9.33
CA LEU A 390 -20.32 13.59 9.40
C LEU A 390 -20.07 13.09 10.83
N GLU A 391 -19.13 13.70 11.54
CA GLU A 391 -18.83 13.43 12.95
C GLU A 391 -19.97 13.81 13.89
N GLN A 392 -20.63 14.96 13.66
CA GLN A 392 -21.68 15.47 14.54
C GLN A 392 -23.07 14.85 14.30
N SER A 393 -23.23 14.08 13.22
CA SER A 393 -24.51 13.46 12.85
C SER A 393 -24.76 12.17 13.63
N ALA A 394 -26.00 11.93 14.04
CA ALA A 394 -26.45 10.67 14.66
C ALA A 394 -26.42 9.50 13.67
N ALA A 395 -26.60 9.73 12.37
CA ALA A 395 -26.39 8.72 11.34
C ALA A 395 -26.20 9.36 9.97
N PHE A 396 -25.68 8.57 9.04
CA PHE A 396 -25.49 8.93 7.66
C PHE A 396 -26.33 8.02 6.75
N ILE A 397 -27.21 8.60 5.94
CA ILE A 397 -28.08 7.86 5.03
C ILE A 397 -27.37 7.77 3.67
N VAL A 398 -27.28 6.57 3.10
CA VAL A 398 -26.61 6.27 1.83
C VAL A 398 -27.57 5.43 0.98
N PRO A 399 -28.14 5.97 -0.11
CA PRO A 399 -29.23 5.29 -0.81
C PRO A 399 -28.89 3.90 -1.37
N ASP A 400 -27.67 3.74 -1.89
CA ASP A 400 -27.15 2.46 -2.37
C ASP A 400 -25.72 2.26 -1.86
N ILE A 401 -25.53 1.17 -1.12
CA ILE A 401 -24.22 0.81 -0.58
C ILE A 401 -23.28 0.22 -1.64
N ALA A 402 -23.74 -0.12 -2.85
CA ALA A 402 -22.85 -0.42 -3.96
C ALA A 402 -21.96 0.80 -4.33
N ASN A 403 -22.32 1.99 -3.86
CA ASN A 403 -21.53 3.21 -3.92
C ASN A 403 -20.54 3.37 -2.74
N LEU A 404 -20.15 2.29 -2.05
CA LEU A 404 -19.06 2.20 -1.06
C LEU A 404 -17.71 2.81 -1.49
N LYS A 405 -17.60 3.25 -2.75
CA LYS A 405 -16.49 4.01 -3.32
C LYS A 405 -16.45 5.48 -2.84
N ASP A 406 -17.48 5.95 -2.14
CA ASP A 406 -17.54 7.31 -1.60
C ASP A 406 -16.76 7.38 -0.27
N ASP A 407 -15.67 8.16 -0.26
CA ASP A 407 -14.83 8.44 0.93
C ASP A 407 -15.67 8.85 2.15
N ASN A 408 -16.82 9.48 1.93
CA ASN A 408 -17.71 9.92 3.00
C ASN A 408 -18.30 8.76 3.81
N VAL A 409 -18.57 7.62 3.18
CA VAL A 409 -19.12 6.43 3.88
C VAL A 409 -18.05 5.79 4.77
N LEU A 410 -16.84 5.64 4.22
CA LEU A 410 -15.70 5.08 4.96
C LEU A 410 -15.20 6.02 6.06
N THR A 411 -15.38 7.34 5.87
CA THR A 411 -15.10 8.36 6.89
C THR A 411 -16.15 8.28 7.99
N ALA A 412 -17.44 8.32 7.65
CA ALA A 412 -18.54 8.20 8.62
C ALA A 412 -18.40 6.96 9.51
N LEU A 413 -18.15 5.78 8.93
CA LEU A 413 -17.96 4.55 9.70
C LEU A 413 -16.78 4.63 10.67
N ALA A 414 -15.66 5.23 10.24
CA ALA A 414 -14.47 5.35 11.07
C ALA A 414 -14.66 6.33 12.26
N HIS A 415 -15.46 7.37 12.07
CA HIS A 415 -15.88 8.26 13.15
C HIS A 415 -17.05 7.70 14.00
N GLY A 416 -17.40 6.42 13.80
CA GLY A 416 -18.46 5.76 14.55
C GLY A 416 -19.85 6.28 14.21
N THR A 417 -20.03 6.92 13.05
CA THR A 417 -21.33 7.36 12.55
C THR A 417 -22.01 6.19 11.84
N PRO A 418 -23.14 5.69 12.35
CA PRO A 418 -23.89 4.61 11.71
C PRO A 418 -24.36 4.97 10.30
N ILE A 419 -24.44 3.98 9.41
CA ILE A 419 -24.95 4.11 8.05
C ILE A 419 -26.36 3.55 7.97
N ILE A 420 -27.28 4.22 7.28
CA ILE A 420 -28.58 3.67 6.88
C ILE A 420 -28.60 3.54 5.36
N THR A 421 -28.95 2.39 4.81
CA THR A 421 -29.03 2.17 3.36
C THR A 421 -30.31 1.47 2.93
N PHE A 422 -30.76 1.68 1.70
CA PHE A 422 -31.98 1.05 1.15
C PHE A 422 -31.67 -0.19 0.31
N THR A 423 -30.44 -0.31 -0.19
CA THR A 423 -30.07 -1.36 -1.14
C THR A 423 -28.65 -1.87 -0.87
N GLY A 424 -28.43 -3.14 -1.25
CA GLY A 424 -27.18 -3.87 -1.05
C GLY A 424 -26.99 -4.42 0.36
N ASP A 425 -26.13 -5.44 0.45
CA ASP A 425 -25.61 -6.01 1.68
C ASP A 425 -24.16 -6.41 1.38
N PRO A 426 -23.19 -5.49 1.54
CA PRO A 426 -21.86 -5.67 1.01
C PRO A 426 -21.10 -6.80 1.72
N LEU A 427 -21.57 -7.24 2.90
CA LEU A 427 -20.85 -8.15 3.78
C LEU A 427 -21.74 -9.21 4.49
N GLY A 428 -23.04 -9.29 4.20
CA GLY A 428 -23.91 -10.33 4.78
C GLY A 428 -24.44 -10.04 6.19
N GLY A 429 -24.37 -8.78 6.66
CA GLY A 429 -24.60 -8.41 8.08
C GLY A 429 -25.25 -7.02 8.29
N ALA A 430 -25.70 -6.36 7.22
CA ALA A 430 -26.26 -5.01 7.28
C ALA A 430 -27.68 -4.94 7.89
N ASP A 431 -28.40 -6.06 7.98
CA ASP A 431 -29.82 -6.05 8.34
C ASP A 431 -30.11 -5.66 9.80
N LYS A 432 -29.09 -5.66 10.68
CA LYS A 432 -29.27 -5.47 12.14
C LYS A 432 -28.26 -4.55 12.82
N GLY A 433 -27.47 -3.79 12.07
CA GLY A 433 -26.48 -2.87 12.66
C GLY A 433 -25.20 -3.55 13.16
N GLU A 434 -24.98 -4.81 12.80
CA GLU A 434 -23.79 -5.60 13.20
C GLU A 434 -22.49 -5.02 12.65
N LEU A 435 -22.59 -4.26 11.55
CA LEU A 435 -21.48 -3.61 10.86
C LEU A 435 -21.48 -2.08 11.02
N GLY A 436 -22.33 -1.55 11.91
CA GLY A 436 -22.63 -0.12 11.92
C GLY A 436 -23.50 0.34 10.75
N ILE A 437 -23.96 -0.60 9.92
CA ILE A 437 -24.82 -0.37 8.75
C ILE A 437 -26.20 -0.98 9.07
N LEU A 438 -27.25 -0.20 8.83
CA LEU A 438 -28.65 -0.56 8.95
C LEU A 438 -29.27 -0.59 7.55
N LYS A 439 -29.67 -1.76 7.09
CA LYS A 439 -30.45 -1.90 5.86
C LYS A 439 -31.92 -1.67 6.16
N ALA A 440 -32.47 -0.61 5.58
CA ALA A 440 -33.90 -0.41 5.52
C ALA A 440 -34.46 -1.21 4.35
N ASN A 441 -35.46 -2.04 4.61
CA ASN A 441 -36.22 -2.67 3.53
C ASN A 441 -37.04 -1.60 2.77
N GLN A 442 -37.66 -1.99 1.66
CA GLN A 442 -38.57 -1.11 0.90
C GLN A 442 -39.86 -0.72 1.68
N ASP A 443 -39.98 -1.06 2.97
CA ASP A 443 -41.07 -0.66 3.85
C ASP A 443 -40.78 0.69 4.53
N THR A 444 -41.65 1.66 4.26
CA THR A 444 -41.58 3.02 4.80
C THR A 444 -41.79 3.07 6.33
N PHE A 445 -42.58 2.15 6.90
CA PHE A 445 -42.82 2.08 8.35
C PHE A 445 -41.61 1.51 9.10
N GLU A 446 -40.96 0.51 8.52
CA GLU A 446 -39.75 -0.10 9.10
C GLU A 446 -38.61 0.93 9.14
N LEU A 447 -38.40 1.66 8.05
CA LEU A 447 -37.43 2.77 7.99
C LEU A 447 -37.72 3.84 9.05
N ALA A 448 -38.99 4.23 9.21
CA ALA A 448 -39.39 5.18 10.24
C ALA A 448 -39.08 4.66 11.66
N GLY A 449 -39.34 3.38 11.93
CA GLY A 449 -39.03 2.74 13.20
C GLY A 449 -37.53 2.66 13.48
N LEU A 450 -36.72 2.34 12.45
CA LEU A 450 -35.26 2.32 12.55
C LEU A 450 -34.69 3.71 12.87
N ILE A 451 -35.11 4.73 12.11
CA ILE A 451 -34.71 6.12 12.34
C ILE A 451 -35.12 6.57 13.74
N GLN A 452 -36.37 6.33 14.14
CA GLN A 452 -36.87 6.69 15.46
C GLN A 452 -36.06 6.03 16.57
N ARG A 453 -35.76 4.73 16.45
CA ARG A 453 -34.96 4.04 17.46
C ARG A 453 -33.54 4.58 17.50
N LEU A 454 -32.92 4.81 16.33
CA LEU A 454 -31.53 5.27 16.25
C LEU A 454 -31.33 6.64 16.90
N ILE A 455 -32.35 7.50 16.88
CA ILE A 455 -32.30 8.86 17.46
C ILE A 455 -32.88 8.95 18.88
N THR A 456 -33.43 7.86 19.44
CA THR A 456 -34.03 7.87 20.80
C THR A 456 -33.41 6.85 21.76
N ASP A 457 -32.80 5.79 21.25
CA ASP A 457 -32.23 4.67 22.02
C ASP A 457 -30.70 4.81 22.09
N LYS A 458 -30.22 5.53 23.11
CA LYS A 458 -28.78 5.84 23.32
C LYS A 458 -27.92 4.58 23.40
N ASP A 459 -28.39 3.54 24.09
CA ASP A 459 -27.62 2.30 24.28
C ASP A 459 -27.48 1.55 22.97
N TRP A 460 -28.58 1.44 22.20
CA TRP A 460 -28.56 0.80 20.89
C TRP A 460 -27.71 1.57 19.89
N TRP A 461 -27.81 2.90 19.88
CA TRP A 461 -26.95 3.73 19.03
C TRP A 461 -25.48 3.55 19.36
N THR A 462 -25.11 3.55 20.65
CA THR A 462 -23.72 3.39 21.09
C THR A 462 -23.15 2.05 20.64
N GLN A 463 -23.96 0.99 20.72
CA GLN A 463 -23.59 -0.33 20.20
C GLN A 463 -23.32 -0.30 18.69
N ILE A 464 -24.20 0.34 17.90
CA ILE A 464 -24.04 0.43 16.44
C ILE A 464 -22.84 1.31 16.06
N SER A 465 -22.62 2.41 16.77
CA SER A 465 -21.46 3.31 16.61
C SER A 465 -20.14 2.56 16.82
N GLN A 466 -20.04 1.75 17.89
CA GLN A 466 -18.87 0.90 18.12
C GLN A 466 -18.68 -0.16 17.04
N ASN A 467 -19.77 -0.74 16.52
CA ASN A 467 -19.70 -1.67 15.40
C ASN A 467 -19.23 -0.98 14.11
N ALA A 468 -19.65 0.27 13.86
CA ALA A 468 -19.21 1.07 12.73
C ALA A 468 -17.68 1.28 12.76
N GLN A 469 -17.13 1.69 13.90
CA GLN A 469 -15.68 1.87 14.06
C GLN A 469 -14.91 0.57 13.87
N LYS A 470 -15.40 -0.54 14.44
CA LYS A 470 -14.79 -1.87 14.27
C LYS A 470 -14.78 -2.33 12.81
N THR A 471 -15.80 -1.95 12.05
CA THR A 471 -15.99 -2.40 10.66
C THR A 471 -15.29 -1.49 9.65
N ALA A 472 -15.03 -0.23 9.99
CA ALA A 472 -14.39 0.73 9.10
C ALA A 472 -13.04 0.22 8.54
N LYS A 473 -12.19 -0.36 9.40
CA LYS A 473 -10.88 -0.90 9.00
C LYS A 473 -10.96 -2.07 8.00
N PRO A 474 -11.74 -3.14 8.25
CA PRO A 474 -11.91 -4.22 7.27
C PRO A 474 -12.68 -3.80 6.02
N LEU A 475 -13.69 -2.92 6.11
CA LEU A 475 -14.41 -2.40 4.93
C LEU A 475 -13.52 -1.54 4.04
N ARG A 476 -12.63 -0.70 4.59
CA ARG A 476 -11.64 0.03 3.79
C ARG A 476 -10.73 -0.94 3.04
N ARG A 477 -10.18 -1.96 3.71
CA ARG A 477 -9.37 -3.00 3.06
C ARG A 477 -10.14 -3.75 1.97
N LEU A 478 -11.42 -4.06 2.21
CA LEU A 478 -12.27 -4.75 1.24
C LEU A 478 -12.62 -3.86 0.04
N THR A 479 -12.97 -2.57 0.23
CA THR A 479 -13.21 -1.62 -0.87
C THR A 479 -11.97 -1.38 -1.71
N VAL A 480 -10.82 -1.20 -1.05
CA VAL A 480 -9.50 -1.09 -1.70
C VAL A 480 -9.20 -2.35 -2.52
N TRP A 481 -9.42 -3.53 -1.94
CA TRP A 481 -9.25 -4.79 -2.67
C TRP A 481 -10.26 -4.93 -3.81
N GLU A 482 -11.53 -4.58 -3.65
CA GLU A 482 -12.52 -4.61 -4.72
C GLU A 482 -12.13 -3.71 -5.89
N LEU A 483 -11.55 -2.53 -5.61
CA LEU A 483 -10.99 -1.67 -6.65
C LEU A 483 -9.86 -2.37 -7.41
N TRP A 484 -9.01 -3.15 -6.75
CA TRP A 484 -8.00 -4.00 -7.41
C TRP A 484 -8.61 -5.26 -8.08
N ARG A 485 -9.62 -5.89 -7.48
CA ARG A 485 -10.23 -7.18 -7.88
C ARG A 485 -11.14 -7.06 -9.09
N MET A 486 -12.00 -6.03 -9.15
CA MET A 486 -12.83 -5.74 -10.32
C MET A 486 -11.99 -5.60 -11.61
N LYS A 487 -10.70 -5.35 -11.45
CA LYS A 487 -9.73 -5.09 -12.52
C LYS A 487 -8.89 -6.29 -12.92
N LEU A 488 -8.78 -7.28 -12.04
CA LEU A 488 -8.24 -8.60 -12.36
C LEU A 488 -9.17 -9.38 -13.31
N VAL A 489 -10.49 -9.20 -13.17
CA VAL A 489 -11.51 -9.93 -13.94
C VAL A 489 -11.72 -9.35 -15.35
N THR A 490 -11.44 -8.07 -15.56
CA THR A 490 -11.59 -7.39 -16.87
C THR A 490 -10.37 -7.56 -17.79
N ALA A 491 -9.31 -8.24 -17.34
CA ALA A 491 -8.10 -8.55 -18.11
C ALA A 491 -8.06 -9.98 -18.68
N GLY A 492 -9.15 -10.75 -18.54
CA GLY A 492 -9.30 -12.13 -19.03
C GLY A 492 -9.94 -12.22 -20.41
#